data_AF-A0A8R1EPK0-F1
#
_entry.id   AF-A0A8R1EPK0-F1
#
_cell.length_a   1.000
_cell.length_b   1.000
_cell.length_c   1.000
_cell.angle_alpha   90.00
_cell.angle_beta   90.00
_cell.angle_gamma   90.00
#
_symmetry.space_group_name_H-M   'P 1'
#
loop_
_entity.id
_entity.type
_entity.pdbx_description
1 polymer ?
#
loop_
_entity_poly.entity_id
_entity_poly.type
_entity_poly.pdbx_seq_one_letter_code
_entity_poly.pdbx_strand_id
1 'polypeptide(L)'
;MNSRSVVSRCFSTISAQFSEEELQAIFELKQKSEKKLTKGEQNVMKNREWARAPLVEVRGKLPTASWNRTSKYGKRLSNSEDVEQPVVNIRWAEKPERDVNILLSDAETLYSVEVKSVLYGIIQSISFQELKVRMRNPNTVVVKVANDQYAAHKEAARFSLIRRVVNGKELKSQENQLKVKLTRIDENEKGIRRFTNENLTENEFFEKYEKSITILKNYKEV
;
A
#
# COMPACT_ATOMS: atom_id res chain seq x y z
N MET A 1 42.45 43.79 -0.39
CA MET A 1 42.02 42.56 0.32
C MET A 1 40.65 42.82 0.94
N ASN A 2 39.57 42.63 0.17
CA ASN A 2 38.19 42.92 0.61
C ASN A 2 37.35 41.66 0.42
N SER A 3 37.15 40.90 1.50
CA SER A 3 36.37 39.64 1.49
C SER A 3 35.37 39.58 2.65
N ARG A 4 34.77 40.73 3.02
CA ARG A 4 33.79 40.82 4.12
C ARG A 4 32.36 41.19 3.70
N SER A 5 32.01 41.23 2.42
CA SER A 5 30.69 41.77 2.00
C SER A 5 29.68 40.79 1.39
N VAL A 6 29.88 39.47 1.44
CA VAL A 6 28.95 38.52 0.79
C VAL A 6 27.97 37.84 1.74
N VAL A 7 28.18 37.89 3.06
CA VAL A 7 27.29 37.22 4.04
C VAL A 7 26.03 38.04 4.37
N SER A 8 25.98 39.32 4.00
CA SER A 8 24.97 40.26 4.54
C SER A 8 23.66 40.37 3.74
N ARG A 9 23.44 39.61 2.65
CA ARG A 9 22.31 39.88 1.74
C ARG A 9 21.16 38.88 1.71
N CYS A 10 21.18 37.82 2.52
CA CYS A 10 20.06 36.87 2.61
C CYS A 10 19.26 36.91 3.93
N PHE A 11 19.60 37.80 4.87
CA PHE A 11 18.96 37.86 6.20
C PHE A 11 18.03 39.06 6.42
N SER A 12 17.90 39.97 5.46
CA SER A 12 17.26 41.28 5.69
C SER A 12 15.72 41.27 5.75
N THR A 13 15.07 40.09 5.79
CA THR A 13 13.60 40.01 5.90
C THR A 13 13.09 39.06 6.99
N ILE A 14 13.99 38.34 7.68
CA ILE A 14 13.63 37.47 8.83
C ILE A 14 14.16 38.05 10.16
N SER A 15 15.08 39.02 10.10
CA SER A 15 15.80 39.57 11.26
C SER A 15 14.94 40.37 12.27
N ALA A 16 13.63 40.53 12.06
CA ALA A 16 12.76 41.26 12.98
C ALA A 16 11.98 40.37 13.96
N GLN A 17 12.10 39.04 13.87
CA GLN A 17 11.27 38.09 14.65
C GLN A 17 12.04 37.19 15.62
N PHE A 18 13.37 37.15 15.54
CA PHE A 18 14.18 36.25 16.36
C PHE A 18 15.38 37.01 16.95
N SER A 19 15.64 36.77 18.23
CA SER A 19 16.85 37.22 18.91
C SER A 19 18.10 36.59 18.30
N GLU A 20 19.26 37.20 18.54
CA GLU A 20 20.56 36.72 18.06
C GLU A 20 20.86 35.30 18.59
N GLU A 21 20.42 34.99 19.80
CA GLU A 21 20.50 33.68 20.44
C GLU A 21 19.60 32.63 19.75
N GLU A 22 18.38 33.01 19.36
CA GLU A 22 17.47 32.15 18.60
C GLU A 22 17.98 31.90 17.18
N LEU A 23 18.55 32.91 16.53
CA LEU A 23 19.18 32.76 15.21
C LEU A 23 20.39 31.82 15.27
N GLN A 24 21.21 31.95 16.31
CA GLN A 24 22.35 31.06 16.56
C GLN A 24 21.87 29.62 16.82
N ALA A 25 20.81 29.43 17.62
CA ALA A 25 20.23 28.12 17.88
C ALA A 25 19.63 27.49 16.61
N ILE A 26 18.94 28.27 15.77
CA ILE A 26 18.41 27.82 14.47
C ILE A 26 19.56 27.42 13.53
N PHE A 27 20.64 28.20 13.51
CA PHE A 27 21.82 27.90 12.72
C PHE A 27 22.52 26.60 13.18
N GLU A 28 22.67 26.40 14.48
CA GLU A 28 23.20 25.17 15.05
C GLU A 28 22.28 23.96 14.80
N LEU A 29 20.97 24.13 14.88
CA LEU A 29 19.99 23.10 14.54
C LEU A 29 20.06 22.73 13.05
N LYS A 30 20.26 23.72 12.18
CA LYS A 30 20.46 23.52 10.75
C LYS A 30 21.79 22.80 10.46
N GLN A 31 22.89 23.16 11.12
CA GLN A 31 24.15 22.42 11.00
C GLN A 31 24.03 20.98 11.52
N LYS A 32 23.30 20.77 12.62
CA LYS A 32 23.04 19.43 13.17
C LYS A 32 22.15 18.59 12.23
N SER A 33 21.21 19.20 11.51
CA SER A 33 20.36 18.51 10.53
C SER A 33 21.05 18.27 9.18
N GLU A 34 22.05 19.09 8.82
CA GLU A 34 22.91 18.90 7.64
C GLU A 34 24.04 17.88 7.88
N LYS A 35 24.24 17.45 9.13
CA LYS A 35 25.23 16.42 9.47
C LYS A 35 24.87 15.12 8.74
N LYS A 36 25.79 14.64 7.88
CA LYS A 36 25.59 13.39 7.15
C LYS A 36 25.38 12.25 8.14
N LEU A 37 24.16 11.72 8.15
CA LEU A 37 23.78 10.56 8.97
C LEU A 37 24.72 9.39 8.68
N THR A 38 25.15 8.70 9.73
CA THR A 38 25.88 7.44 9.61
C THR A 38 24.99 6.37 8.96
N LYS A 39 25.59 5.31 8.40
CA LYS A 39 24.81 4.20 7.82
C LYS A 39 23.82 3.57 8.82
N GLY A 40 24.21 3.49 10.09
CA GLY A 40 23.35 3.00 11.18
C GLY A 40 22.15 3.91 11.39
N GLU A 41 22.36 5.22 11.51
CA GLU A 41 21.29 6.21 11.68
C GLU A 41 20.38 6.29 10.46
N GLN A 42 20.93 6.20 9.24
CA GLN A 42 20.14 6.11 8.01
C GLN A 42 19.23 4.87 8.02
N ASN A 43 19.75 3.72 8.44
CA ASN A 43 18.95 2.49 8.52
C ASN A 43 17.86 2.59 9.60
N VAL A 44 18.16 3.17 10.76
CA VAL A 44 17.18 3.42 11.82
C VAL A 44 16.08 4.37 11.31
N MET A 45 16.46 5.46 10.64
CA MET A 45 15.51 6.43 10.07
C MET A 45 14.65 5.78 8.97
N LYS A 46 15.25 5.02 8.04
CA LYS A 46 14.51 4.26 7.03
C LYS A 46 13.53 3.26 7.64
N ASN A 47 13.94 2.53 8.68
CA ASN A 47 13.05 1.60 9.38
C ASN A 47 11.92 2.34 10.11
N ARG A 48 12.21 3.52 10.68
CA ARG A 48 11.23 4.37 11.35
C ARG A 48 10.21 4.98 10.38
N GLU A 49 10.63 5.32 9.17
CA GLU A 49 9.73 5.76 8.10
C GLU A 49 8.72 4.66 7.75
N TRP A 50 9.17 3.41 7.61
CA TRP A 50 8.26 2.28 7.37
C TRP A 50 7.41 1.94 8.58
N ALA A 51 7.91 2.09 9.81
CA ALA A 51 7.13 1.86 11.02
C ALA A 51 5.94 2.81 11.16
N ARG A 52 6.07 4.04 10.64
CA ARG A 52 5.00 5.06 10.60
C ARG A 52 4.05 4.93 9.41
N ALA A 53 4.40 4.12 8.42
CA ALA A 53 3.55 3.93 7.26
C ALA A 53 2.28 3.14 7.67
N PRO A 54 1.11 3.52 7.14
CA PRO A 54 -0.16 2.86 7.45
C PRO A 54 -0.10 1.37 7.12
N LEU A 55 -0.79 0.59 7.95
CA LEU A 55 -0.87 -0.85 7.81
C LEU A 55 -2.20 -1.26 7.17
N VAL A 56 -2.13 -2.03 6.08
CA VAL A 56 -3.29 -2.56 5.36
C VAL A 56 -3.19 -4.08 5.30
N GLU A 57 -4.21 -4.77 5.79
CA GLU A 57 -4.40 -6.20 5.55
C GLU A 57 -5.27 -6.39 4.30
N VAL A 58 -4.76 -7.18 3.36
CA VAL A 58 -5.48 -7.56 2.15
C VAL A 58 -5.65 -9.07 2.14
N ARG A 59 -6.87 -9.53 1.90
CA ARG A 59 -7.19 -10.96 1.94
C ARG A 59 -8.20 -11.32 0.86
N GLY A 60 -7.87 -12.32 0.07
CA GLY A 60 -8.83 -13.04 -0.75
C GLY A 60 -9.49 -14.17 0.02
N LYS A 61 -10.81 -14.34 -0.14
CA LYS A 61 -11.57 -15.48 0.40
C LYS A 61 -12.42 -16.09 -0.71
N LEU A 62 -12.27 -17.39 -0.92
CA LEU A 62 -13.24 -18.17 -1.71
C LEU A 62 -14.42 -18.62 -0.84
N PRO A 63 -15.59 -18.87 -1.45
CA PRO A 63 -16.71 -19.55 -0.81
C PRO A 63 -16.28 -20.90 -0.25
N THR A 64 -16.91 -21.33 0.84
CA THR A 64 -16.57 -22.59 1.49
C THR A 64 -17.00 -23.78 0.62
N ALA A 65 -16.13 -24.77 0.37
CA ALA A 65 -16.40 -25.89 -0.55
C ALA A 65 -17.64 -26.74 -0.18
N SER A 66 -18.09 -26.71 1.07
CA SER A 66 -19.32 -27.35 1.54
C SER A 66 -20.62 -26.69 1.00
N TRP A 67 -20.50 -25.57 0.30
CA TRP A 67 -21.59 -24.89 -0.41
C TRP A 67 -21.61 -25.19 -1.92
N ASN A 68 -20.68 -26.01 -2.41
CA ASN A 68 -20.77 -26.54 -3.77
C ASN A 68 -22.16 -27.18 -3.94
N ARG A 69 -22.92 -26.67 -4.93
CA ARG A 69 -24.33 -26.97 -5.23
C ARG A 69 -24.59 -28.44 -5.57
N THR A 70 -24.37 -29.33 -4.62
CA THR A 70 -24.76 -30.74 -4.70
C THR A 70 -25.20 -31.17 -3.32
N SER A 71 -26.50 -30.99 -3.05
CA SER A 71 -27.15 -31.79 -2.02
C SER A 71 -26.93 -33.26 -2.37
N LYS A 72 -26.85 -34.15 -1.35
CA LYS A 72 -26.78 -35.62 -1.50
C LYS A 72 -27.88 -36.22 -2.41
N TYR A 73 -28.84 -35.42 -2.87
CA TYR A 73 -30.01 -35.83 -3.67
C TYR A 73 -30.19 -35.05 -4.99
N GLY A 74 -29.17 -34.33 -5.48
CA GLY A 74 -29.17 -33.81 -6.87
C GLY A 74 -30.17 -32.69 -7.17
N LYS A 75 -30.89 -32.14 -6.18
CA LYS A 75 -31.72 -30.94 -6.38
C LYS A 75 -30.86 -29.67 -6.29
N ARG A 76 -30.89 -28.85 -7.35
CA ARG A 76 -30.41 -27.46 -7.36
C ARG A 76 -31.27 -26.66 -6.39
N LEU A 77 -30.67 -26.10 -5.34
CA LEU A 77 -31.32 -25.12 -4.47
C LEU A 77 -31.62 -23.87 -5.31
N SER A 78 -32.88 -23.43 -5.27
CA SER A 78 -33.38 -22.27 -5.99
C SER A 78 -32.68 -20.98 -5.54
N ASN A 79 -32.42 -20.10 -6.52
CA ASN A 79 -31.92 -18.75 -6.34
C ASN A 79 -32.84 -17.95 -5.40
N SER A 80 -32.35 -17.45 -4.25
CA SER A 80 -32.72 -16.11 -3.75
C SER A 80 -32.12 -15.67 -2.42
N GLU A 81 -31.32 -16.43 -1.66
CA GLU A 81 -30.73 -15.91 -0.41
C GLU A 81 -29.34 -16.52 -0.15
N ASP A 82 -28.33 -15.66 -0.12
CA ASP A 82 -26.91 -15.90 0.23
C ASP A 82 -26.11 -16.87 -0.67
N VAL A 83 -25.87 -16.48 -1.92
CA VAL A 83 -24.73 -17.04 -2.66
C VAL A 83 -23.46 -16.48 -2.01
N GLU A 84 -22.72 -17.29 -1.25
CA GLU A 84 -21.34 -16.95 -0.86
C GLU A 84 -20.55 -16.75 -2.17
N GLN A 85 -20.24 -15.50 -2.49
CA GLN A 85 -19.38 -15.12 -3.62
C GLN A 85 -17.93 -15.03 -3.17
N PRO A 86 -16.94 -15.17 -4.07
CA PRO A 86 -15.57 -14.82 -3.74
C PRO A 86 -15.46 -13.35 -3.33
N VAL A 87 -14.72 -13.06 -2.26
CA VAL A 87 -14.60 -11.71 -1.71
C VAL A 87 -13.14 -11.34 -1.50
N VAL A 88 -12.81 -10.10 -1.86
CA VAL A 88 -11.59 -9.43 -1.43
C VAL A 88 -11.92 -8.51 -0.26
N ASN A 89 -11.25 -8.74 0.87
CA ASN A 89 -11.33 -7.89 2.04
C ASN A 89 -10.09 -7.00 2.10
N ILE A 90 -10.31 -5.70 2.22
CA ILE A 90 -9.26 -4.73 2.53
C ILE A 90 -9.57 -4.13 3.91
N ARG A 91 -8.60 -4.17 4.81
CA ARG A 91 -8.72 -3.69 6.19
C ARG A 91 -7.55 -2.79 6.57
N TRP A 92 -7.82 -1.56 6.95
CA TRP A 92 -6.82 -0.56 7.36
C TRP A 92 -6.71 -0.53 8.88
N ALA A 93 -5.53 -0.86 9.43
CA ALA A 93 -5.35 -0.99 10.88
C ALA A 93 -5.77 0.27 11.63
N GLU A 94 -5.29 1.44 11.18
CA GLU A 94 -5.52 2.72 11.84
C GLU A 94 -6.74 3.50 11.30
N LYS A 95 -7.35 3.08 10.19
CA LYS A 95 -8.36 3.85 9.44
C LYS A 95 -9.56 3.00 9.01
N PRO A 96 -10.37 2.49 9.97
CA PRO A 96 -11.48 1.57 9.69
C PRO A 96 -12.53 2.12 8.70
N GLU A 97 -12.65 3.44 8.59
CA GLU A 97 -13.53 4.12 7.62
C GLU A 97 -13.16 3.84 6.15
N ARG A 98 -11.99 3.24 5.91
CA ARG A 98 -11.50 2.84 4.58
C ARG A 98 -11.68 1.34 4.31
N ASP A 99 -12.20 0.58 5.28
CA ASP A 99 -12.39 -0.87 5.16
C ASP A 99 -13.46 -1.15 4.09
N VAL A 100 -13.15 -2.03 3.14
CA VAL A 100 -14.06 -2.37 2.04
C VAL A 100 -14.07 -3.87 1.77
N ASN A 101 -15.23 -4.38 1.39
CA ASN A 101 -15.39 -5.72 0.81
C ASN A 101 -15.69 -5.57 -0.67
N ILE A 102 -15.00 -6.36 -1.49
CA ILE A 102 -15.18 -6.35 -2.94
C ILE A 102 -15.67 -7.73 -3.37
N LEU A 103 -16.91 -7.80 -3.82
CA LEU A 103 -17.58 -9.00 -4.29
C LEU A 103 -17.12 -9.29 -5.73
N LEU A 104 -16.61 -10.51 -5.95
CA LEU A 104 -16.10 -10.93 -7.25
C LEU A 104 -17.04 -11.96 -7.90
N SER A 105 -16.79 -12.20 -9.18
CA SER A 105 -17.46 -13.27 -9.94
C SER A 105 -17.18 -14.65 -9.36
N ASP A 106 -18.18 -15.54 -9.45
CA ASP A 106 -18.09 -16.94 -8.99
C ASP A 106 -17.04 -17.76 -9.76
N ALA A 107 -16.56 -17.27 -10.91
CA ALA A 107 -15.54 -17.94 -11.73
C ALA A 107 -14.10 -17.75 -11.23
N GLU A 108 -13.90 -17.00 -10.15
CA GLU A 108 -12.56 -16.72 -9.62
C GLU A 108 -11.92 -17.95 -8.96
N THR A 109 -10.60 -18.05 -9.12
CA THR A 109 -9.77 -19.07 -8.47
C THR A 109 -9.14 -18.52 -7.20
N LEU A 110 -8.70 -19.37 -6.28
CA LEU A 110 -8.02 -18.92 -5.06
C LEU A 110 -6.84 -17.98 -5.40
N TYR A 111 -6.08 -18.37 -6.43
CA TYR A 111 -4.97 -17.60 -6.95
C TYR A 111 -5.37 -16.21 -7.43
N SER A 112 -6.42 -16.10 -8.25
CA SER A 112 -6.83 -14.83 -8.82
C SER A 112 -7.44 -13.90 -7.76
N VAL A 113 -8.21 -14.42 -6.80
CA VAL A 113 -8.72 -13.63 -5.66
C VAL A 113 -7.57 -13.09 -4.81
N GLU A 114 -6.53 -13.89 -4.56
CA GLU A 114 -5.36 -13.44 -3.79
C GLU A 114 -4.55 -12.36 -4.53
N VAL A 115 -4.34 -12.49 -5.83
CA VAL A 115 -3.66 -11.45 -6.65
C VAL A 115 -4.48 -10.17 -6.68
N LYS A 116 -5.80 -10.28 -6.92
CA LYS A 116 -6.73 -9.16 -6.89
C LYS A 116 -6.71 -8.44 -5.54
N SER A 117 -6.60 -9.18 -4.43
CA SER A 117 -6.55 -8.55 -3.09
C SER A 117 -5.42 -7.54 -2.92
N VAL A 118 -4.21 -7.88 -3.40
CA VAL A 118 -3.07 -6.96 -3.37
C VAL A 118 -3.26 -5.80 -4.33
N LEU A 119 -3.68 -6.10 -5.56
CA LEU A 119 -3.88 -5.08 -6.59
C LEU A 119 -4.92 -4.04 -6.17
N TYR A 120 -6.05 -4.47 -5.60
CA TYR A 120 -7.10 -3.58 -5.13
C TYR A 120 -6.67 -2.78 -3.90
N GLY A 121 -5.89 -3.38 -2.99
CA GLY A 121 -5.26 -2.64 -1.89
C GLY A 121 -4.34 -1.52 -2.39
N ILE A 122 -3.58 -1.76 -3.46
CA ILE A 122 -2.73 -0.75 -4.11
C ILE A 122 -3.58 0.37 -4.71
N ILE A 123 -4.60 0.03 -5.49
CA ILE A 123 -5.52 0.99 -6.12
C ILE A 123 -6.18 1.87 -5.05
N GLN A 124 -6.65 1.26 -3.97
CA GLN A 124 -7.28 1.99 -2.87
C GLN A 124 -6.27 2.92 -2.17
N SER A 125 -5.04 2.45 -1.94
CA SER A 125 -3.96 3.26 -1.35
C SER A 125 -3.63 4.50 -2.18
N ILE A 126 -3.62 4.37 -3.52
CA ILE A 126 -3.44 5.51 -4.44
C ILE A 126 -4.59 6.50 -4.31
N SER A 127 -5.83 6.02 -4.16
CA SER A 127 -7.01 6.89 -4.01
C SER A 127 -6.91 7.79 -2.79
N PHE A 128 -6.36 7.25 -1.70
CA PHE A 128 -6.12 7.99 -0.47
C PHE A 128 -4.79 8.75 -0.44
N GLN A 129 -4.11 8.87 -1.58
CA GLN A 129 -2.85 9.62 -1.74
C GLN A 129 -1.75 9.17 -0.78
N GLU A 130 -1.73 7.89 -0.41
CA GLU A 130 -0.67 7.36 0.44
C GLU A 130 0.62 7.20 -0.38
N LEU A 131 1.74 7.71 0.15
CA LEU A 131 3.05 7.60 -0.50
C LEU A 131 3.82 6.34 -0.08
N LYS A 132 3.50 5.80 1.11
CA LYS A 132 4.09 4.58 1.66
C LYS A 132 3.01 3.77 2.37
N VAL A 133 2.92 2.47 2.08
CA VAL A 133 1.98 1.57 2.76
C VAL A 133 2.67 0.26 3.12
N ARG A 134 2.43 -0.25 4.33
CA ARG A 134 2.77 -1.63 4.69
C ARG A 134 1.56 -2.51 4.42
N MET A 135 1.71 -3.48 3.54
CA MET A 135 0.63 -4.38 3.18
C MET A 135 0.91 -5.78 3.73
N ARG A 136 -0.08 -6.38 4.37
CA ARG A 136 -0.03 -7.73 4.93
C ARG A 136 -0.94 -8.63 4.10
N ASN A 137 -0.39 -9.73 3.60
CA ASN A 137 -1.16 -10.72 2.85
C ASN A 137 -0.83 -12.13 3.37
N PRO A 138 -1.83 -13.01 3.60
CA PRO A 138 -1.58 -14.39 4.03
C PRO A 138 -0.89 -15.25 2.95
N ASN A 139 -0.97 -14.88 1.67
CA ASN A 139 -0.47 -15.69 0.57
C ASN A 139 1.04 -15.51 0.30
N THR A 140 1.79 -16.61 0.39
CA THR A 140 3.24 -16.64 0.14
C THR A 140 3.60 -16.46 -1.34
N VAL A 141 2.79 -16.98 -2.26
CA VAL A 141 3.13 -16.97 -3.70
C VAL A 141 3.14 -15.55 -4.23
N VAL A 142 2.12 -14.76 -3.92
CA VAL A 142 2.03 -13.35 -4.33
C VAL A 142 3.19 -12.53 -3.78
N VAL A 143 3.58 -12.74 -2.52
CA VAL A 143 4.73 -12.06 -1.90
C VAL A 143 6.03 -12.39 -2.62
N LYS A 144 6.27 -13.67 -2.94
CA LYS A 144 7.48 -14.10 -3.67
C LYS A 144 7.52 -13.54 -5.10
N VAL A 145 6.40 -13.58 -5.82
CA VAL A 145 6.34 -13.04 -7.19
C VAL A 145 6.52 -11.52 -7.19
N ALA A 146 5.92 -10.82 -6.22
CA ALA A 146 6.10 -9.39 -6.05
C ALA A 146 7.56 -9.02 -5.74
N ASN A 147 8.29 -9.87 -5.02
CA ASN A 147 9.71 -9.69 -4.69
C ASN A 147 10.67 -10.29 -5.75
N ASP A 148 10.19 -10.59 -6.97
CA ASP A 148 10.95 -11.19 -8.07
C ASP A 148 11.61 -12.56 -7.75
N GLN A 149 11.10 -13.28 -6.75
CA GLN A 149 11.63 -14.60 -6.33
C GLN A 149 10.96 -15.78 -7.07
N TYR A 150 9.94 -15.52 -7.88
CA TYR A 150 9.17 -16.57 -8.55
C TYR A 150 8.61 -16.08 -9.90
N ALA A 151 8.75 -16.90 -10.94
CA ALA A 151 8.22 -16.63 -12.27
C ALA A 151 6.83 -17.27 -12.41
N ALA A 152 5.78 -16.48 -12.16
CA ALA A 152 4.41 -16.95 -12.35
C ALA A 152 3.80 -16.40 -13.64
N HIS A 153 3.37 -17.29 -14.54
CA HIS A 153 2.87 -16.91 -15.87
C HIS A 153 1.36 -16.62 -15.93
N LYS A 154 0.56 -17.19 -15.02
CA LYS A 154 -0.91 -17.16 -15.11
C LYS A 154 -1.54 -15.76 -14.92
N GLU A 155 -0.81 -14.81 -14.31
CA GLU A 155 -1.31 -13.48 -13.94
C GLU A 155 -0.26 -12.38 -14.20
N ALA A 156 0.58 -12.57 -15.23
CA ALA A 156 1.77 -11.76 -15.47
C ALA A 156 1.50 -10.24 -15.51
N ALA A 157 0.39 -9.82 -16.12
CA ALA A 157 0.01 -8.41 -16.19
C ALA A 157 -0.31 -7.81 -14.79
N ARG A 158 -1.09 -8.52 -13.97
CA ARG A 158 -1.43 -8.06 -12.61
C ARG A 158 -0.19 -8.03 -11.71
N PHE A 159 0.69 -9.01 -11.84
CA PHE A 159 1.96 -9.01 -11.11
C PHE A 159 2.92 -7.92 -11.55
N SER A 160 2.99 -7.58 -12.84
CA SER A 160 3.77 -6.41 -13.28
C SER A 160 3.31 -5.15 -12.54
N LEU A 161 2.00 -4.91 -12.47
CA LEU A 161 1.46 -3.75 -11.74
C LEU A 161 1.80 -3.77 -10.24
N ILE A 162 1.76 -4.94 -9.61
CA ILE A 162 2.16 -5.09 -8.19
C ILE A 162 3.67 -4.82 -8.03
N ARG A 163 4.52 -5.39 -8.89
CA ARG A 163 5.98 -5.22 -8.83
C ARG A 163 6.40 -3.76 -8.96
N ARG A 164 5.72 -2.97 -9.79
CA ARG A 164 6.01 -1.53 -9.96
C ARG A 164 5.95 -0.74 -8.65
N VAL A 165 5.08 -1.14 -7.70
CA VAL A 165 4.94 -0.43 -6.41
C VAL A 165 5.67 -1.13 -5.26
N VAL A 166 5.94 -2.43 -5.35
CA VAL A 166 6.67 -3.20 -4.33
C VAL A 166 8.18 -3.12 -4.51
N ASN A 167 8.66 -3.28 -5.75
CA ASN A 167 10.08 -3.29 -6.11
C ASN A 167 10.55 -1.98 -6.75
N GLY A 168 9.79 -0.89 -6.59
CA GLY A 168 10.27 0.43 -6.92
C GLY A 168 11.53 0.71 -6.13
N LYS A 169 12.70 0.39 -6.71
CA LYS A 169 14.02 0.76 -6.16
C LYS A 169 13.93 2.24 -5.81
N GLU A 170 14.59 2.65 -4.72
CA GLU A 170 14.72 4.06 -4.31
C GLU A 170 15.45 4.89 -5.39
N LEU A 171 14.85 5.03 -6.57
CA LEU A 171 15.19 6.03 -7.54
C LEU A 171 14.66 7.33 -6.97
N LYS A 172 15.60 8.20 -6.62
CA LYS A 172 15.36 9.56 -6.11
C LYS A 172 14.44 10.40 -7.01
N SER A 173 14.08 9.93 -8.22
CA SER A 173 13.26 10.65 -9.20
C SER A 173 11.76 10.41 -9.10
N GLN A 174 11.26 9.51 -8.24
CA GLN A 174 9.83 9.19 -8.12
C GLN A 174 9.30 9.45 -6.71
N GLU A 175 9.43 10.68 -6.22
CA GLU A 175 8.95 11.06 -4.88
C GLU A 175 7.42 10.92 -4.72
N ASN A 176 6.67 11.01 -5.83
CA ASN A 176 5.20 11.00 -5.84
C ASN A 176 4.59 9.62 -6.19
N GLN A 177 5.39 8.56 -6.23
CA GLN A 177 4.90 7.20 -6.48
C GLN A 177 4.64 6.47 -5.16
N LEU A 178 3.49 5.78 -5.09
CA LEU A 178 3.19 4.89 -3.96
C LEU A 178 4.25 3.79 -3.85
N LYS A 179 4.82 3.65 -2.65
CA LYS A 179 5.74 2.57 -2.29
C LYS A 179 5.04 1.60 -1.34
N VAL A 180 5.04 0.31 -1.69
CA VAL A 180 4.39 -0.73 -0.88
C VAL A 180 5.41 -1.70 -0.34
N LYS A 181 5.44 -1.86 0.99
CA LYS A 181 6.17 -2.95 1.62
C LYS A 181 5.19 -4.10 1.86
N LEU A 182 5.26 -5.13 1.03
CA LEU A 182 4.43 -6.31 1.16
C LEU A 182 5.06 -7.32 2.12
N THR A 183 4.29 -7.79 3.10
CA THR A 183 4.72 -8.72 4.14
C THR A 183 3.76 -9.89 4.24
N ARG A 184 4.28 -11.08 4.52
CA ARG A 184 3.48 -12.26 4.80
C ARG A 184 2.92 -12.15 6.22
N ILE A 185 1.64 -12.52 6.38
CA ILE A 185 1.07 -12.80 7.70
C ILE A 185 1.50 -14.21 8.10
N ASP A 186 2.31 -14.34 9.14
CA ASP A 186 2.62 -15.64 9.73
C ASP A 186 1.39 -16.20 10.44
N GLU A 187 1.25 -17.53 10.50
CA GLU A 187 0.06 -18.21 11.02
C GLU A 187 -0.30 -17.83 12.48
N ASN A 188 0.68 -17.31 13.23
CA ASN A 188 0.53 -16.85 14.61
C ASN A 188 0.02 -15.40 14.73
N GLU A 189 0.07 -14.60 13.66
CA GLU A 189 -0.48 -13.24 13.66
C GLU A 189 -2.00 -13.30 13.41
N LYS A 190 -2.80 -12.84 14.38
CA LYS A 190 -4.25 -12.70 14.21
C LYS A 190 -4.53 -11.53 13.26
N GLY A 191 -5.13 -11.81 12.10
CA GLY A 191 -5.57 -10.77 11.16
C GLY A 191 -6.65 -9.85 11.74
N ILE A 192 -6.88 -8.71 11.08
CA ILE A 192 -7.85 -7.69 11.46
C ILE A 192 -9.28 -8.23 11.22
N ARG A 193 -9.90 -8.75 12.29
CA ARG A 193 -11.27 -9.25 12.27
C ARG A 193 -12.26 -8.12 12.56
N ARG A 194 -12.59 -7.34 11.54
CA ARG A 194 -13.64 -6.31 11.61
C ARG A 194 -14.64 -6.46 10.46
N PHE A 195 -15.90 -6.21 10.79
CA PHE A 195 -16.98 -6.06 9.81
C PHE A 195 -16.93 -4.66 9.22
N THR A 196 -17.15 -4.55 7.91
CA THR A 196 -17.33 -3.26 7.22
C THR A 196 -18.72 -3.25 6.59
N ASN A 197 -19.31 -2.06 6.55
CA ASN A 197 -20.59 -1.82 5.91
C ASN A 197 -20.45 -1.52 4.42
N GLU A 198 -19.24 -1.19 3.95
CA GLU A 198 -19.00 -0.91 2.53
C GLU A 198 -18.72 -2.21 1.77
N ASN A 199 -19.72 -2.63 1.00
CA ASN A 199 -19.64 -3.73 0.05
C ASN A 199 -19.76 -3.16 -1.36
N LEU A 200 -18.78 -3.42 -2.22
CA LEU A 200 -18.77 -3.03 -3.63
C LEU A 200 -18.67 -4.29 -4.48
N THR A 201 -19.33 -4.31 -5.62
CA THR A 201 -19.00 -5.23 -6.71
C THR A 201 -17.66 -4.84 -7.34
N GLU A 202 -17.03 -5.77 -8.08
CA GLU A 202 -15.80 -5.46 -8.82
C GLU A 202 -15.96 -4.27 -9.78
N ASN A 203 -17.12 -4.13 -10.42
CA ASN A 203 -17.40 -3.01 -11.32
C ASN A 203 -17.51 -1.69 -10.55
N GLU A 204 -18.30 -1.65 -9.47
CA GLU A 204 -18.42 -0.46 -8.62
C GLU A 204 -17.08 -0.04 -8.03
N PHE A 205 -16.22 -1.00 -7.67
CA PHE A 205 -14.86 -0.73 -7.23
C PHE A 205 -14.05 -0.03 -8.34
N PHE A 206 -14.09 -0.55 -9.57
CA PHE A 206 -13.34 0.05 -10.68
C PHE A 206 -13.85 1.43 -11.07
N GLU A 207 -15.16 1.65 -11.05
CA GLU A 207 -15.75 2.98 -11.28
C GLU A 207 -15.33 3.96 -10.18
N LYS A 208 -15.46 3.57 -8.90
CA LYS A 208 -15.07 4.40 -7.75
C LYS A 208 -13.59 4.80 -7.78
N TYR A 209 -12.72 3.92 -8.27
CA TYR A 209 -11.26 4.09 -8.23
C TYR A 209 -10.61 4.28 -9.62
N GLU A 210 -11.37 4.67 -10.63
CA GLU A 210 -10.90 4.82 -12.02
C GLU A 210 -9.63 5.71 -12.14
N LYS A 211 -9.61 6.84 -11.43
CA LYS A 211 -8.46 7.75 -11.39
C LYS A 211 -7.21 7.06 -10.84
N SER A 212 -7.35 6.29 -9.77
CA SER A 212 -6.24 5.54 -9.16
C SER A 212 -5.70 4.46 -10.09
N ILE A 213 -6.58 3.79 -10.83
CA ILE A 213 -6.20 2.80 -11.85
C ILE A 213 -5.41 3.48 -12.97
N THR A 214 -5.82 4.67 -13.38
CA THR A 214 -5.13 5.46 -14.40
C THR A 214 -3.73 5.87 -13.93
N ILE A 215 -3.61 6.35 -12.69
CA ILE A 215 -2.31 6.66 -12.07
C ILE A 215 -1.41 5.42 -12.03
N LEU A 216 -1.94 4.28 -11.58
CA LEU A 216 -1.18 3.03 -11.48
C LEU A 216 -0.67 2.56 -12.85
N LYS A 217 -1.46 2.69 -13.91
CA LYS A 217 -1.07 2.35 -15.29
C LYS A 217 0.06 3.25 -15.80
N ASN A 218 0.11 4.51 -15.37
CA ASN A 218 1.12 5.49 -15.77
C ASN A 218 2.45 5.34 -15.01
N TYR A 219 2.49 4.54 -13.95
CA TYR A 219 3.77 4.19 -13.32
C TYR A 219 4.61 3.38 -14.31
N LYS A 220 5.84 3.87 -14.56
CA LYS A 220 6.79 3.24 -15.49
C LYS A 220 7.37 1.96 -14.88
N GLU A 221 7.62 0.97 -15.71
CA GLU A 221 8.47 -0.16 -15.35
C GLU A 221 9.91 0.32 -15.20
N VAL A 222 10.58 -0.12 -14.13
CA VAL A 222 11.98 0.21 -13.79
C VAL A 222 12.85 -1.00 -14.08
#